data_AF-A0A8T7FPZ8-F1
#
_entry.id   AF-A0A8T7FPZ8-F1
#
_cell.length_a   1.000
_cell.length_b   1.000
_cell.length_c   1.000
_cell.angle_alpha   90.00
_cell.angle_beta   90.00
_cell.angle_gamma   90.00
#
_symmetry.space_group_name_H-M   'P 1'
#
loop_
_entity.id
_entity.type
_entity.pdbx_description
1 polymer ?
#
loop_
_entity_poly.entity_id
_entity_poly.type
_entity_poly.pdbx_seq_one_letter_code
_entity_poly.pdbx_strand_id
1 'polypeptide(L)'
;MHLTDHISDVQLNEYLDNESADRAEIETHLDSCDECAARLSALQALFTDLDSLPEVTLSTNLAARFTSDRKLVPQLPRWLTLTASLQAAAALVALIVAIPFFSIMLPKIEAPSFTELLFELQSIWASWLDALSNYQLPNYQFTDLPTYPVELSTLFIALAIVSIFWIFGNGLLLRNQTK
;
A
#
# COMPACT_ATOMS: atom_id res chain seq x y z
N MET A 1 -41.09 -8.33 -36.48
CA MET A 1 -39.93 -8.11 -35.60
C MET A 1 -40.53 -7.85 -34.22
N HIS A 2 -40.31 -8.76 -33.27
CA HIS A 2 -41.10 -8.85 -32.03
C HIS A 2 -40.77 -7.70 -31.07
N LEU A 3 -41.73 -6.79 -30.90
CA LEU A 3 -41.75 -5.67 -29.96
C LEU A 3 -42.28 -6.18 -28.60
N THR A 4 -41.63 -7.17 -28.00
CA THR A 4 -42.14 -7.84 -26.77
C THR A 4 -41.13 -7.93 -25.64
N ASP A 5 -39.98 -7.28 -25.76
CA ASP A 5 -39.00 -7.20 -24.68
C ASP A 5 -38.90 -5.74 -24.24
N HIS A 6 -39.48 -5.44 -23.07
CA HIS A 6 -39.47 -4.10 -22.47
C HIS A 6 -38.25 -3.97 -21.56
N ILE A 7 -37.76 -2.74 -21.39
CA ILE A 7 -36.70 -2.46 -20.40
C ILE A 7 -37.21 -2.82 -18.99
N SER A 8 -36.36 -3.51 -18.23
CA SER A 8 -36.65 -3.86 -16.84
C SER A 8 -36.61 -2.62 -15.93
N ASP A 9 -37.32 -2.65 -14.80
CA ASP A 9 -37.28 -1.54 -13.82
C ASP A 9 -35.87 -1.27 -13.28
N VAL A 10 -35.04 -2.31 -13.18
CA VAL A 10 -33.65 -2.18 -12.74
C VAL A 10 -32.85 -1.35 -13.73
N GLN A 11 -32.89 -1.69 -15.01
CA GLN A 11 -32.19 -0.95 -16.06
C GLN A 11 -32.70 0.50 -16.19
N LEU A 12 -33.99 0.72 -15.95
CA LEU A 12 -34.59 2.05 -15.99
C LEU A 12 -34.12 2.93 -14.82
N ASN A 13 -33.99 2.35 -13.62
CA ASN A 13 -33.41 3.04 -12.46
C ASN A 13 -31.90 3.27 -12.63
N GLU A 14 -31.15 2.28 -13.11
CA GLU A 14 -29.72 2.45 -13.44
C GLU A 14 -29.51 3.57 -14.48
N TYR A 15 -30.41 3.71 -15.44
CA TYR A 15 -30.39 4.82 -16.39
C TYR A 15 -30.63 6.18 -15.69
N LEU A 16 -31.58 6.26 -14.76
CA LEU A 16 -31.87 7.48 -13.99
C LEU A 16 -30.72 7.88 -13.06
N ASP A 17 -30.07 6.90 -12.41
CA ASP A 17 -28.93 7.12 -11.52
C ASP A 17 -27.61 7.35 -12.28
N ASN A 18 -27.65 7.32 -13.62
CA ASN A 18 -26.50 7.47 -14.52
C ASN A 18 -25.43 6.37 -14.31
N GLU A 19 -25.87 5.17 -13.95
CA GLU A 19 -25.05 3.97 -13.73
C GLU A 19 -25.23 2.90 -14.83
N SER A 20 -26.10 3.13 -15.83
CA SER A 20 -26.33 2.18 -16.93
C SER A 20 -25.12 2.04 -17.85
N ALA A 21 -24.67 0.81 -18.11
CA ALA A 21 -23.60 0.52 -19.08
C ALA A 21 -24.04 0.70 -20.55
N ASP A 22 -25.32 0.45 -20.85
CA ASP A 22 -25.87 0.39 -22.23
C ASP A 22 -26.80 1.57 -22.54
N ARG A 23 -26.40 2.78 -22.11
CA ARG A 23 -27.22 4.00 -22.17
C ARG A 23 -27.77 4.33 -23.57
N ALA A 24 -26.97 4.15 -24.62
CA ALA A 24 -27.39 4.43 -26.00
C ALA A 24 -28.46 3.46 -26.53
N GLU A 25 -28.42 2.20 -26.10
CA GLU A 25 -29.42 1.19 -26.47
C GLU A 25 -30.74 1.47 -25.75
N ILE A 26 -30.67 1.83 -24.46
CA ILE A 26 -31.82 2.26 -23.66
C ILE A 26 -32.49 3.50 -24.29
N GLU A 27 -31.72 4.52 -24.67
CA GLU A 27 -32.25 5.72 -25.34
C GLU A 27 -32.95 5.37 -26.66
N THR A 28 -32.35 4.50 -27.48
CA THR A 28 -32.97 4.02 -28.74
C THR A 28 -34.29 3.28 -28.49
N HIS A 29 -34.35 2.48 -27.43
CA HIS A 29 -35.58 1.78 -27.04
C HIS A 29 -36.65 2.75 -26.52
N LEU A 30 -36.27 3.74 -25.70
CA LEU A 30 -37.19 4.76 -25.18
C LEU A 30 -37.80 5.62 -26.30
N ASP A 31 -37.03 5.90 -27.36
CA ASP A 31 -37.52 6.62 -28.54
C ASP A 31 -38.52 5.81 -29.38
N SER A 32 -38.52 4.47 -29.24
CA SER A 32 -39.35 3.56 -30.05
C SER A 32 -40.46 2.85 -29.27
N CYS A 33 -40.46 2.94 -27.93
CA CYS A 33 -41.43 2.27 -27.05
C CYS A 33 -42.13 3.26 -26.11
N ASP A 34 -43.35 3.67 -26.49
CA ASP A 34 -44.18 4.61 -25.71
C ASP A 34 -44.45 4.13 -24.26
N GLU A 35 -44.56 2.82 -24.03
CA GLU A 35 -44.80 2.25 -22.71
C GLU A 35 -43.59 2.46 -21.78
N CYS A 36 -42.38 2.19 -22.28
CA CYS A 36 -41.15 2.40 -21.51
C CYS A 36 -40.89 3.90 -21.28
N ALA A 37 -41.20 4.75 -22.26
CA ALA A 37 -41.13 6.20 -22.10
C ALA A 37 -42.13 6.73 -21.05
N ALA A 38 -43.36 6.20 -21.02
CA ALA A 38 -44.35 6.56 -20.01
C ALA A 38 -43.92 6.12 -18.60
N ARG A 39 -43.32 4.93 -18.47
CA ARG A 39 -42.77 4.44 -17.19
C ARG A 39 -41.60 5.32 -16.71
N LEU A 40 -40.70 5.72 -17.61
CA LEU A 40 -39.61 6.64 -17.29
C LEU A 40 -40.14 7.99 -16.78
N SER A 41 -41.12 8.56 -17.49
CA SER A 41 -41.75 9.83 -17.10
C SER A 41 -42.41 9.75 -15.73
N ALA A 42 -43.07 8.63 -15.40
CA ALA A 42 -43.66 8.41 -14.09
C ALA A 42 -42.61 8.34 -12.96
N LEU A 43 -41.48 7.67 -13.20
CA LEU A 43 -40.37 7.63 -12.24
C LEU A 43 -39.72 9.00 -12.06
N GLN A 44 -39.48 9.74 -13.14
CA GLN A 44 -38.92 11.10 -13.07
C GLN A 44 -39.83 12.06 -12.28
N ALA A 45 -41.15 11.95 -12.45
CA ALA A 45 -42.10 12.73 -11.67
C ALA A 45 -42.00 12.39 -10.17
N LEU A 46 -41.90 11.09 -9.83
CA LEU A 46 -41.73 10.65 -8.45
C LEU A 46 -40.44 11.20 -7.81
N PHE A 47 -39.30 11.14 -8.51
CA PHE A 47 -38.05 11.70 -8.01
C PHE A 47 -38.11 13.23 -7.86
N THR A 48 -38.77 13.92 -8.79
CA THR A 48 -39.01 15.38 -8.69
C THR A 48 -39.84 15.72 -7.44
N ASP A 49 -40.87 14.92 -7.15
CA ASP A 49 -41.69 15.08 -5.95
C ASP A 49 -40.87 14.82 -4.68
N LEU A 50 -40.00 13.80 -4.68
CA LEU A 50 -39.10 13.52 -3.55
C LEU A 50 -38.08 14.64 -3.33
N ASP A 51 -37.51 15.21 -4.39
CA ASP A 51 -36.59 16.35 -4.31
C ASP A 51 -37.28 17.63 -3.82
N SER A 52 -38.60 17.75 -4.01
CA SER A 52 -39.39 18.87 -3.50
C SER A 52 -39.69 18.80 -2.00
N LEU A 53 -39.40 17.65 -1.36
CA LEU A 53 -39.62 17.48 0.07
C LEU A 53 -38.76 18.47 0.88
N PRO A 54 -39.29 18.97 2.01
CA PRO A 54 -38.56 19.92 2.83
C PRO A 54 -37.27 19.31 3.36
N GLU A 55 -36.16 20.03 3.17
CA GLU A 55 -34.86 19.59 3.64
C GLU A 55 -34.87 19.48 5.18
N VAL A 56 -34.57 18.28 5.68
CA VAL A 56 -34.52 18.02 7.11
C VAL A 56 -33.21 18.55 7.65
N THR A 57 -33.27 19.65 8.41
CA THR A 57 -32.10 20.16 9.11
C THR A 57 -31.64 19.13 10.15
N LEU A 58 -30.43 18.61 9.99
CA LEU A 58 -29.78 17.78 11.00
C LEU A 58 -29.75 18.53 12.34
N SER A 59 -30.28 17.91 13.39
CA SER A 59 -30.33 18.49 14.76
C SER A 59 -28.94 18.81 15.32
N THR A 60 -27.91 18.20 14.75
CA THR A 60 -26.51 18.37 15.13
C THR A 60 -25.69 18.75 13.92
N ASN A 61 -24.89 19.81 14.04
CA ASN A 61 -23.95 20.22 13.00
C ASN A 61 -22.79 19.21 12.91
N LEU A 62 -22.89 18.28 11.95
CA LEU A 62 -21.84 17.29 11.68
C LEU A 62 -20.60 17.94 11.02
N ALA A 63 -20.78 19.03 10.26
CA ALA A 63 -19.68 19.75 9.61
C ALA A 63 -18.73 20.39 10.63
N ALA A 64 -19.22 20.75 11.82
CA ALA A 64 -18.40 21.24 12.93
C ALA A 64 -17.31 20.23 13.37
N ARG A 65 -17.54 18.93 13.19
CA ARG A 65 -16.55 17.88 13.51
C ARG A 65 -15.38 17.85 12.53
N PHE A 66 -15.61 18.25 11.28
CA PHE A 66 -14.60 18.19 10.22
C PHE A 66 -13.87 19.52 10.01
N THR A 67 -14.43 20.63 10.52
CA THR A 67 -13.82 21.96 10.43
C THR A 67 -12.77 22.22 11.51
N SER A 68 -12.81 21.49 12.64
CA SER A 68 -11.94 21.79 13.79
C SER A 68 -10.51 21.25 13.74
N ASP A 69 -10.13 20.36 12.81
CA ASP A 69 -8.79 19.75 12.89
C ASP A 69 -8.12 19.47 11.54
N ARG A 70 -8.18 20.44 10.63
CA ARG A 70 -7.20 20.49 9.53
C ARG A 70 -5.94 21.23 10.00
N LYS A 71 -5.32 20.76 11.09
CA LYS A 71 -3.92 21.14 11.36
C LYS A 71 -3.06 20.43 10.32
N LEU A 72 -2.80 21.16 9.24
CA LEU A 72 -1.80 20.85 8.23
C LEU A 72 -0.52 20.34 8.92
N VAL A 73 -0.08 19.16 8.48
CA VAL A 73 1.26 18.58 8.59
C VAL A 73 2.04 19.04 9.83
N PRO A 74 2.19 18.20 10.88
CA PRO A 74 3.06 18.56 11.99
C PRO A 74 4.45 18.90 11.46
N GLN A 75 4.85 20.17 11.59
CA GLN A 75 6.19 20.58 11.21
C GLN A 75 7.16 19.93 12.18
N LEU A 76 7.95 18.97 11.68
CA LEU A 76 8.97 18.34 12.49
C LEU A 76 9.95 19.42 12.98
N PRO A 77 10.29 19.42 14.27
CA PRO A 77 11.13 20.45 14.83
C PRO A 77 12.53 20.39 14.19
N ARG A 78 13.09 21.55 13.83
CA ARG A 78 14.36 21.67 13.08
C ARG A 78 15.54 20.92 13.71
N TRP A 79 15.55 20.74 15.02
CA TRP A 79 16.61 19.99 15.69
C TRP A 79 16.56 18.48 15.35
N LEU A 80 15.38 17.92 15.07
CA LEU A 80 15.20 16.51 14.70
C LEU A 80 15.67 16.25 13.28
N THR A 81 15.44 17.20 12.36
CA THR A 81 16.03 17.16 11.02
C THR A 81 17.56 17.28 11.07
N LEU A 82 18.11 18.03 12.03
CA LEU A 82 19.56 18.16 12.20
C LEU A 82 20.20 16.87 12.73
N THR A 83 19.61 16.23 13.75
CA THR A 83 20.14 14.95 14.25
C THR A 83 20.02 13.84 13.22
N ALA A 84 18.90 13.77 12.50
CA ALA A 84 18.73 12.82 11.39
C ALA A 84 19.77 13.05 10.28
N SER A 85 20.02 14.31 9.90
CA SER A 85 21.03 14.63 8.89
C SER A 85 22.45 14.29 9.33
N LEU A 86 22.78 14.54 10.60
CA LEU A 86 24.10 14.22 11.16
C LEU A 86 24.31 12.71 11.22
N GLN A 87 23.27 11.96 11.57
CA GLN A 87 23.31 10.50 11.63
C GLN A 87 23.43 9.88 10.23
N ALA A 88 22.72 10.42 9.23
CA ALA A 88 22.86 10.00 7.85
C ALA A 88 24.28 10.27 7.32
N ALA A 89 24.85 11.43 7.66
CA ALA A 89 26.23 11.76 7.32
C ALA A 89 27.22 10.79 7.99
N ALA A 90 27.04 10.48 9.28
CA ALA A 90 27.88 9.54 10.00
C ALA A 90 27.80 8.11 9.41
N ALA A 91 26.60 7.66 9.03
CA ALA A 91 26.41 6.37 8.37
C ALA A 91 27.10 6.31 7.01
N LEU A 92 27.03 7.38 6.20
CA LEU A 92 27.75 7.48 4.94
C LEU A 92 29.28 7.45 5.14
N VAL A 93 29.79 8.19 6.13
CA VAL A 93 31.23 8.17 6.45
C VAL A 93 31.66 6.77 6.88
N ALA A 94 30.88 6.10 7.74
CA ALA A 94 31.16 4.73 8.15
C ALA A 94 31.17 3.75 6.97
N LEU A 95 30.23 3.90 6.03
CA LEU A 95 30.18 3.09 4.81
C LEU A 95 31.43 3.34 3.95
N ILE A 96 31.81 4.59 3.72
CA ILE A 96 33.02 4.97 2.96
C ILE A 96 34.28 4.38 3.59
N VAL A 97 34.41 4.45 4.92
CA VAL A 97 35.54 3.91 5.67
C VAL A 97 35.55 2.38 5.67
N ALA A 98 34.38 1.74 5.62
CA ALA A 98 34.27 0.28 5.55
C ALA A 98 34.66 -0.27 4.17
N ILE A 99 34.45 0.47 3.07
CA ILE A 99 34.80 0.03 1.70
C ILE A 99 36.24 -0.50 1.57
N PRO A 100 37.30 0.21 1.99
CA PRO A 100 38.67 -0.29 1.86
C PRO A 100 38.89 -1.57 2.68
N PHE A 101 38.25 -1.69 3.85
CA PHE A 101 38.34 -2.89 4.69
C PHE A 101 37.69 -4.10 4.01
N PHE A 102 36.52 -3.93 3.40
CA PHE A 102 35.87 -4.98 2.61
C PHE A 102 36.64 -5.29 1.33
N SER A 103 37.28 -4.31 0.68
CA SER A 103 38.07 -4.53 -0.54
C SER A 103 39.31 -5.41 -0.35
N ILE A 104 39.85 -5.48 0.87
CA ILE A 104 41.00 -6.32 1.21
C ILE A 104 40.57 -7.78 1.47
N MET A 105 39.36 -7.98 2.00
CA MET A 105 38.79 -9.29 2.33
C MET A 105 38.00 -9.92 1.18
N LEU A 106 37.49 -9.11 0.24
CA LEU A 106 36.78 -9.60 -0.93
C LEU A 106 37.78 -9.99 -2.02
N PRO A 107 37.80 -11.25 -2.49
CA PRO A 107 38.49 -11.56 -3.75
C PRO A 107 37.94 -10.64 -4.85
N LYS A 108 38.73 -10.37 -5.89
CA LYS A 108 38.25 -9.62 -7.06
C LYS A 108 37.16 -10.44 -7.74
N ILE A 109 35.91 -10.24 -7.32
CA ILE A 109 34.75 -10.80 -7.99
C ILE A 109 34.52 -9.88 -9.18
N GLU A 110 34.74 -10.37 -10.39
CA GLU A 110 34.22 -9.73 -11.59
C GLU A 110 32.71 -9.61 -11.38
N ALA A 111 32.22 -8.38 -11.21
CA ALA A 111 30.81 -8.17 -10.94
C ALA A 111 30.05 -8.65 -12.18
N PRO A 112 29.23 -9.71 -12.07
CA PRO A 112 28.42 -10.16 -13.19
C PRO A 112 27.58 -8.99 -13.69
N SER A 113 27.44 -8.90 -15.01
CA SER A 113 26.55 -7.93 -15.62
C SER A 113 25.14 -8.06 -15.04
N PHE A 114 24.37 -6.97 -15.03
CA PHE A 114 22.99 -7.00 -14.52
C PHE A 114 22.14 -8.09 -15.23
N THR A 115 22.45 -8.35 -16.50
CA THR A 115 21.86 -9.45 -17.26
C THR A 115 22.24 -10.82 -16.73
N GLU A 116 23.51 -11.07 -16.43
CA GLU A 116 23.96 -12.33 -15.81
C GLU A 116 23.34 -12.52 -14.43
N LEU A 117 23.25 -11.47 -13.63
CA LEU A 117 22.55 -11.50 -12.33
C LEU A 117 21.09 -11.89 -12.47
N LEU A 118 20.37 -11.32 -13.43
CA LEU A 118 18.96 -11.66 -13.67
C LEU A 118 18.80 -13.11 -14.13
N PHE A 119 19.69 -13.59 -15.00
CA PHE A 119 19.66 -14.98 -15.47
C PHE A 119 19.98 -15.97 -14.34
N GLU A 120 20.96 -15.66 -13.49
CA GLU A 120 21.26 -16.47 -12.31
C GLU A 120 20.09 -16.49 -11.32
N LEU A 121 19.50 -15.32 -11.02
CA LEU A 121 18.33 -15.23 -10.15
C LEU A 121 17.15 -16.03 -10.69
N GLN A 122 16.88 -15.94 -11.99
CA GLN A 122 15.80 -16.71 -12.63
C GLN A 122 16.06 -18.22 -12.56
N SER A 123 17.29 -18.65 -12.81
CA SER A 123 17.71 -20.06 -12.75
C SER A 123 17.63 -20.63 -11.32
N ILE A 124 18.14 -19.87 -10.34
CA ILE A 124 18.05 -20.19 -8.91
C ILE A 124 16.58 -20.27 -8.49
N TRP A 125 15.75 -19.35 -8.94
CA TRP A 125 14.32 -19.36 -8.62
C TRP A 125 13.61 -20.58 -9.19
N ALA A 126 13.85 -20.92 -10.47
CA ALA A 126 13.23 -22.06 -11.12
C ALA A 126 13.65 -23.39 -10.46
N SER A 127 14.93 -23.55 -10.15
CA SER A 127 15.45 -24.74 -9.46
C SER A 127 14.94 -24.85 -8.03
N TRP A 128 14.80 -23.74 -7.31
CA TRP A 128 14.21 -23.73 -5.98
C TRP A 128 12.73 -24.10 -6.00
N LEU A 129 11.97 -23.60 -6.99
CA LEU A 129 10.55 -23.91 -7.16
C LEU A 129 10.34 -25.39 -7.49
N ASP A 130 11.18 -25.95 -8.36
CA ASP A 130 11.20 -27.38 -8.68
C ASP A 130 11.53 -28.22 -7.45
N ALA A 131 12.59 -27.86 -6.71
CA ALA A 131 12.98 -28.53 -5.48
C ALA A 131 11.86 -28.52 -4.41
N LEU A 132 11.10 -27.43 -4.32
CA LEU A 132 9.96 -27.31 -3.39
C LEU A 132 8.76 -28.14 -3.82
N SER A 133 8.44 -28.13 -5.12
CA SER A 133 7.35 -28.94 -5.65
C SER A 133 7.59 -30.44 -5.46
N ASN A 134 8.85 -30.86 -5.52
CA ASN A 134 9.29 -32.23 -5.30
C ASN A 134 9.78 -32.48 -3.87
N TYR A 135 9.63 -31.51 -2.95
CA TYR A 135 10.11 -31.64 -1.59
C TYR A 135 9.21 -32.60 -0.80
N GLN A 136 9.69 -33.82 -0.63
CA GLN A 136 9.17 -34.72 0.39
C GLN A 136 9.84 -34.39 1.71
N LEU A 137 9.04 -34.12 2.76
CA LEU A 137 9.52 -33.86 4.12
C LEU A 137 10.47 -34.99 4.55
N PRO A 138 11.78 -34.72 4.61
CA PRO A 138 12.73 -35.72 5.05
C PRO A 138 12.62 -35.84 6.57
N ASN A 139 12.48 -37.06 7.05
CA ASN A 139 12.39 -37.36 8.48
C ASN A 139 13.80 -37.25 9.09
N TYR A 140 14.30 -36.02 9.26
CA TYR A 140 15.65 -35.76 9.75
C TYR A 140 15.73 -35.83 11.27
N GLN A 141 16.53 -36.77 11.75
CA GLN A 141 17.12 -36.76 13.08
C GLN A 141 18.35 -35.85 13.05
N PHE A 142 18.37 -34.82 13.91
CA PHE A 142 19.47 -33.86 14.01
C PHE A 142 20.64 -34.47 14.76
N THR A 143 21.69 -34.90 14.07
CA THR A 143 22.88 -35.45 14.75
C THR A 143 24.15 -34.62 14.69
N ASP A 144 24.42 -33.76 13.71
CA ASP A 144 25.68 -32.99 13.72
C ASP A 144 25.59 -31.66 12.96
N LEU A 145 25.81 -30.55 13.68
CA LEU A 145 25.97 -29.21 13.11
C LEU A 145 27.41 -28.72 13.32
N PRO A 146 28.14 -28.32 12.26
CA PRO A 146 29.47 -27.75 12.39
C PRO A 146 29.40 -26.35 13.02
N THR A 147 30.18 -26.14 14.08
CA THR A 147 30.28 -24.89 14.82
C THR A 147 31.34 -23.98 14.19
N TYR A 148 30.91 -22.88 13.58
CA TYR A 148 31.80 -21.78 13.20
C TYR A 148 32.00 -20.84 14.40
N PRO A 149 33.25 -20.55 14.83
CA PRO A 149 33.52 -19.69 15.98
C PRO A 149 33.52 -18.22 15.56
N VAL A 150 32.39 -17.71 15.08
CA VAL A 150 32.10 -16.29 15.24
C VAL A 150 31.19 -16.25 16.44
N GLU A 151 31.68 -15.77 17.58
CA GLU A 151 30.85 -15.63 18.77
C GLU A 151 29.70 -14.69 18.42
N LEU A 152 28.54 -15.26 18.05
CA LEU A 152 27.27 -14.56 17.81
C LEU A 152 27.00 -13.53 18.91
N SER A 153 27.46 -13.83 20.14
CA SER A 153 27.56 -12.92 21.27
C SER A 153 28.13 -11.54 20.93
N THR A 154 29.30 -11.45 20.29
CA THR A 154 29.96 -10.17 19.98
C THR A 154 29.17 -9.32 18.99
N LEU A 155 28.57 -9.95 17.99
CA LEU A 155 27.75 -9.27 16.98
C LEU A 155 26.41 -8.81 17.57
N PHE A 156 25.77 -9.65 18.38
CA PHE A 156 24.54 -9.29 19.10
C PHE A 156 24.79 -8.21 20.14
N ILE A 157 25.92 -8.23 20.85
CA ILE A 157 26.31 -7.19 21.82
C ILE A 157 26.53 -5.86 21.09
N ALA A 158 27.26 -5.86 19.97
CA ALA A 158 27.46 -4.65 19.19
C ALA A 158 26.14 -4.06 18.66
N LEU A 159 25.25 -4.90 18.11
CA LEU A 159 23.93 -4.47 17.65
C LEU A 159 23.02 -4.00 18.79
N ALA A 160 23.09 -4.65 19.96
CA ALA A 160 22.33 -4.27 21.14
C ALA A 160 22.80 -2.90 21.66
N ILE A 161 24.11 -2.66 21.74
CA ILE A 161 24.66 -1.36 22.16
C ILE A 161 24.21 -0.27 21.18
N VAL A 162 24.36 -0.48 19.87
CA VAL A 162 23.93 0.50 18.85
C VAL A 162 22.42 0.77 18.94
N SER A 163 21.59 -0.27 19.12
CA SER A 163 20.15 -0.11 19.28
C SER A 163 19.76 0.64 20.55
N ILE A 164 20.42 0.38 21.67
CA ILE A 164 20.16 1.07 22.95
C ILE A 164 20.49 2.56 22.82
N PHE A 165 21.66 2.89 22.27
CA PHE A 165 22.04 4.28 22.03
C PHE A 165 21.09 4.99 21.05
N TRP A 166 20.63 4.28 20.02
CA TRP A 166 19.65 4.80 19.06
C TRP A 166 18.29 5.08 19.71
N ILE A 167 17.76 4.13 20.49
CA ILE A 167 16.46 4.25 21.15
C ILE A 167 16.52 5.32 22.24
N PHE A 168 17.60 5.38 23.02
CA PHE A 168 17.73 6.37 24.08
C PHE A 168 17.93 7.78 23.51
N GLY A 169 18.75 7.91 22.46
CA GLY A 169 18.93 9.17 21.74
C GLY A 169 17.61 9.68 21.16
N ASN A 170 16.92 8.87 20.35
CA ASN A 170 15.67 9.27 19.73
C ASN A 170 14.50 9.39 20.73
N GLY A 171 14.46 8.56 21.76
CA GLY A 171 13.40 8.57 22.78
C GLY A 171 13.47 9.77 23.72
N LEU A 172 14.67 10.17 24.17
CA LEU A 172 14.86 11.37 25.00
C LEU A 172 14.48 12.64 24.23
N LEU A 173 14.82 12.65 22.94
CA LEU A 173 14.57 13.73 22.00
C LEU A 173 13.06 13.93 21.72
N LEU A 174 12.30 12.84 21.56
CA LEU A 174 10.85 12.89 21.37
C LEU A 174 10.07 13.25 22.65
N ARG A 175 10.57 12.88 23.84
CA ARG A 175 9.91 13.17 25.12
C ARG A 175 9.87 14.66 25.47
N ASN A 176 10.79 15.46 24.92
CA ASN A 176 10.83 16.90 25.18
C ASN A 176 9.87 17.72 24.30
N GLN A 177 9.07 17.07 23.44
CA GLN A 177 8.10 17.71 22.54
C GLN A 177 6.64 17.51 22.97
N THR A 178 6.38 16.74 24.02
CA THR A 178 5.03 16.41 24.52
C THR A 178 4.63 17.18 25.79
N LYS A 179 5.29 18.31 26.07
CA LYS A 179 4.89 19.27 27.12
C LYS A 179 4.35 20.55 26.52
#